data_AF-A0A7S4QDJ4-F1
#
_entry.id   AF-A0A7S4QDJ4-F1
#
_cell.length_a   1.000
_cell.length_b   1.000
_cell.length_c   1.000
_cell.angle_alpha   90.00
_cell.angle_beta   90.00
_cell.angle_gamma   90.00
#
_symmetry.space_group_name_H-M   'P 1'
#
loop_
_entity.id
_entity.type
_entity.pdbx_description
1 polymer ?
#
loop_
_entity_poly.entity_id
_entity_poly.type
_entity_poly.pdbx_seq_one_letter_code
_entity_poly.pdbx_strand_id
1 'polypeptide(L)'
;MKFPIASSALLFFAATAEAFAPSVPSPRFGTSLQASVEDTVKTSDADSSVTKDPLLIRAARGEKVERTPVWMMRQAGRHIAEYRELCKEYPTFRQRSEIPDVAVEVSLQPWRNYQTDGCILFSDILTPLPGMGVEFEIDEKVGPVVEPMRTWESIKKVRFRASC
;
A
#
# COMPACT_ATOMS: atom_id res chain seq x y z
N MET A 1 -38.33 -29.87 27.05
CA MET A 1 -38.18 -28.54 26.42
C MET A 1 -37.13 -28.67 25.32
N LYS A 2 -37.59 -28.76 24.08
CA LYS A 2 -36.83 -29.00 22.85
C LYS A 2 -37.41 -28.04 21.81
N PHE A 3 -36.60 -27.16 21.24
CA PHE A 3 -36.89 -26.49 19.97
C PHE A 3 -35.58 -26.32 19.19
N PRO A 4 -35.45 -26.93 18.00
CA PRO A 4 -34.36 -26.69 17.07
C PRO A 4 -34.74 -25.54 16.13
N ILE A 5 -33.79 -24.68 15.77
CA ILE A 5 -34.01 -23.62 14.77
C ILE A 5 -33.40 -24.13 13.46
N ALA A 6 -34.27 -24.29 12.47
CA ALA A 6 -33.97 -24.73 11.14
C ALA A 6 -33.46 -23.59 10.24
N SER A 7 -32.69 -24.03 9.25
CA SER A 7 -32.26 -23.32 8.05
C SER A 7 -33.43 -22.78 7.22
N SER A 8 -33.23 -21.61 6.60
CA SER A 8 -33.63 -21.24 5.22
C SER A 8 -34.08 -19.78 5.12
N ALA A 9 -33.39 -18.98 4.32
CA ALA A 9 -33.98 -18.03 3.36
C ALA A 9 -32.87 -17.26 2.64
N LEU A 10 -32.51 -17.78 1.46
CA LEU A 10 -32.03 -16.98 0.34
C LEU A 10 -33.03 -15.85 0.04
N LEU A 11 -32.55 -14.61 -0.06
CA LEU A 11 -33.18 -13.61 -0.92
C LEU A 11 -32.09 -12.82 -1.65
N PHE A 12 -31.91 -13.24 -2.90
CA PHE A 12 -31.28 -12.52 -3.98
C PHE A 12 -31.88 -11.12 -4.14
N PHE A 13 -31.03 -10.10 -4.27
CA PHE A 13 -31.39 -8.89 -5.00
C PHE A 13 -30.45 -8.76 -6.19
N ALA A 14 -30.99 -9.10 -7.37
CA ALA A 14 -30.35 -8.90 -8.65
C ALA A 14 -30.49 -7.41 -9.02
N ALA A 15 -29.37 -6.70 -9.17
CA ALA A 15 -29.30 -5.44 -9.86
C ALA A 15 -28.56 -5.66 -11.18
N THR A 16 -29.33 -5.59 -12.26
CA THR A 16 -28.89 -5.60 -13.65
C THR A 16 -28.01 -4.39 -13.94
N ALA A 17 -26.78 -4.61 -14.41
CA ALA A 17 -25.95 -3.59 -15.02
C ALA A 17 -25.60 -4.04 -16.45
N GLU A 18 -26.26 -3.42 -17.42
CA GLU A 18 -25.86 -3.47 -18.82
C GLU A 18 -24.56 -2.68 -19.03
N ALA A 19 -23.66 -3.31 -19.80
CA ALA A 19 -22.78 -2.73 -20.81
C ALA A 19 -21.97 -1.45 -20.48
N PHE A 20 -20.67 -1.62 -20.23
CA PHE A 20 -19.65 -0.80 -20.87
C PHE A 20 -18.31 -1.55 -20.91
N ALA A 21 -18.01 -2.19 -22.05
CA ALA A 21 -16.72 -2.79 -22.32
C ALA A 21 -15.89 -1.82 -23.18
N PRO A 22 -14.79 -1.23 -22.67
CA PRO A 22 -13.78 -0.65 -23.52
C PRO A 22 -12.82 -1.76 -24.00
N SER A 23 -12.80 -2.00 -25.31
CA SER A 23 -11.84 -2.88 -25.97
C SER A 23 -10.43 -2.29 -25.86
N VAL A 24 -9.63 -2.81 -24.95
CA VAL A 24 -8.19 -2.55 -24.90
C VAL A 24 -7.50 -3.50 -25.91
N PRO A 25 -6.79 -3.00 -26.94
CA PRO A 25 -6.01 -3.85 -27.81
C PRO A 25 -4.76 -4.36 -27.07
N SER A 26 -4.60 -5.69 -27.01
CA SER A 26 -3.38 -6.33 -26.51
C SER A 26 -2.23 -6.15 -27.52
N PRO A 27 -1.02 -5.73 -27.08
CA PRO A 27 0.14 -5.73 -27.95
C PRO A 27 0.59 -7.18 -28.21
N ARG A 28 0.62 -7.57 -29.49
CA ARG A 28 1.21 -8.85 -29.92
C ARG A 28 2.72 -8.78 -29.72
N PHE A 29 3.25 -9.47 -28.73
CA PHE A 29 4.69 -9.67 -28.60
C PHE A 29 5.15 -10.67 -29.66
N GLY A 30 5.76 -10.13 -30.72
CA GLY A 30 6.51 -10.89 -31.70
C GLY A 30 7.82 -11.39 -31.09
N THR A 31 8.06 -12.68 -31.28
CA THR A 31 9.29 -13.41 -30.99
C THR A 31 10.45 -12.91 -31.86
N SER A 32 11.59 -12.53 -31.28
CA SER A 32 12.93 -12.72 -31.86
C SER A 32 14.05 -12.28 -30.91
N LEU A 33 14.74 -13.28 -30.37
CA LEU A 33 16.19 -13.43 -30.10
C LEU A 33 17.18 -12.24 -30.25
N GLN A 34 18.12 -12.26 -29.28
CA GLN A 34 19.50 -11.73 -29.25
C GLN A 34 19.67 -10.22 -29.11
N ALA A 35 20.72 -9.68 -28.48
CA ALA A 35 21.76 -10.09 -27.54
C ALA A 35 22.60 -8.80 -27.34
N SER A 36 23.13 -8.58 -26.14
CA SER A 36 24.25 -7.68 -25.82
C SER A 36 24.18 -6.22 -26.27
N VAL A 37 24.02 -5.31 -25.31
CA VAL A 37 24.51 -3.93 -25.42
C VAL A 37 25.14 -3.53 -24.08
N GLU A 38 26.48 -3.49 -24.05
CA GLU A 38 27.20 -2.59 -23.15
C GLU A 38 26.98 -1.17 -23.69
N ASP A 39 26.45 -0.25 -22.87
CA ASP A 39 26.53 1.17 -23.19
C ASP A 39 26.61 2.01 -21.91
N THR A 40 27.84 2.43 -21.63
CA THR A 40 28.23 3.78 -21.22
C THR A 40 27.09 4.66 -20.70
N VAL A 41 27.04 4.88 -19.38
CA VAL A 41 26.27 5.96 -18.77
C VAL A 41 26.84 7.30 -19.26
N LYS A 42 26.26 7.82 -20.34
CA LYS A 42 26.43 9.21 -20.75
C LYS A 42 25.54 10.05 -19.85
N THR A 43 26.13 10.79 -18.92
CA THR A 43 25.48 11.96 -18.32
C THR A 43 25.39 13.03 -19.40
N SER A 44 24.31 12.99 -20.18
CA SER A 44 23.90 14.13 -20.99
C SER A 44 23.15 15.10 -20.09
N ASP A 45 23.85 16.14 -19.68
CA ASP A 45 23.23 17.40 -19.27
C ASP A 45 22.37 17.89 -20.44
N ALA A 46 21.05 17.82 -20.27
CA ALA A 46 20.08 18.38 -21.19
C ALA A 46 19.00 19.12 -20.39
N ASP A 47 19.07 20.43 -20.47
CA ASP A 47 18.01 21.37 -20.14
C ASP A 47 16.72 21.00 -20.89
N SER A 48 15.66 20.65 -20.15
CA SER A 48 14.29 20.62 -20.68
C SER A 48 13.23 20.73 -19.57
N SER A 49 12.73 21.96 -19.40
CA SER A 49 11.30 22.28 -19.30
C SER A 49 10.43 21.57 -18.24
N VAL A 50 10.11 22.32 -17.17
CA VAL A 50 8.91 22.16 -16.30
C VAL A 50 8.69 20.74 -15.79
N THR A 51 9.30 20.41 -14.65
CA THR A 51 8.71 19.40 -13.76
C THR A 51 7.43 19.98 -13.18
N LYS A 52 6.34 19.89 -13.95
CA LYS A 52 4.98 20.08 -13.43
C LYS A 52 4.84 19.10 -12.29
N ASP A 53 4.56 19.60 -11.09
CA ASP A 53 4.34 18.76 -9.91
C ASP A 53 3.40 17.59 -10.23
N PRO A 54 3.51 16.43 -9.55
CA PRO A 54 2.65 15.29 -9.81
C PRO A 54 1.16 15.66 -9.76
N LEU A 55 0.34 14.98 -10.56
CA LEU A 55 -1.11 15.26 -10.68
C LEU A 55 -1.81 15.34 -9.31
N LEU A 56 -1.47 14.42 -8.40
CA LEU A 56 -2.01 14.38 -7.05
C LEU A 56 -1.68 15.64 -6.24
N ILE A 57 -0.46 16.17 -6.37
CA ILE A 57 -0.01 17.36 -5.65
C ILE A 57 -0.68 18.62 -6.20
N ARG A 58 -0.75 18.75 -7.54
CA ARG A 58 -1.44 19.86 -8.20
C ARG A 58 -2.91 19.91 -7.82
N ALA A 59 -3.59 18.76 -7.85
CA ALA A 59 -4.98 18.64 -7.43
C ALA A 59 -5.16 18.98 -5.94
N ALA A 60 -4.27 18.50 -5.06
CA ALA A 60 -4.31 18.80 -3.62
C ALA A 60 -4.11 20.29 -3.32
N ARG A 61 -3.37 21.02 -4.18
CA ARG A 61 -3.23 22.48 -4.11
C ARG A 61 -4.41 23.25 -4.70
N GLY A 62 -5.39 22.57 -5.27
CA GLY A 62 -6.55 23.19 -5.92
C GLY A 62 -6.28 23.76 -7.31
N GLU A 63 -5.19 23.35 -7.97
CA GLU A 63 -4.89 23.77 -9.34
C GLU A 63 -5.84 23.10 -10.35
N LYS A 64 -6.04 23.73 -11.51
CA LYS A 64 -6.77 23.12 -12.62
C LYS A 64 -5.97 21.95 -13.19
N VAL A 65 -6.56 20.77 -13.14
CA VAL A 65 -5.95 19.52 -13.60
C VAL A 65 -6.71 18.92 -14.77
N GLU A 66 -6.00 18.13 -15.58
CA GLU A 66 -6.50 17.44 -16.76
C GLU A 66 -7.54 16.35 -16.44
N ARG A 67 -7.42 15.72 -15.28
CA ARG A 67 -8.34 14.72 -14.74
C ARG A 67 -8.24 14.64 -13.22
N THR A 68 -9.23 14.05 -12.58
CA THR A 68 -9.18 13.77 -11.13
C THR A 68 -8.13 12.69 -10.84
N PRO A 69 -7.19 12.91 -9.89
CA PRO A 69 -6.25 11.87 -9.48
C PRO A 69 -6.96 10.76 -8.69
N VAL A 70 -6.50 9.53 -8.85
CA VAL A 70 -7.07 8.35 -8.17
C VAL A 70 -5.98 7.54 -7.48
N TRP A 71 -6.26 7.20 -6.22
CA TRP A 71 -5.50 6.24 -5.42
C TRP A 71 -6.47 5.60 -4.41
N MET A 72 -6.07 4.47 -3.80
CA MET A 72 -6.92 3.74 -2.87
C MET A 72 -6.25 3.61 -1.50
N MET A 73 -7.04 3.79 -0.44
CA MET A 73 -6.58 3.44 0.90
C MET A 73 -6.34 1.93 0.99
N ARG A 74 -5.25 1.54 1.66
CA ARG A 74 -4.80 0.13 1.77
C ARG A 74 -4.60 -0.54 0.40
N GLN A 75 -4.11 0.22 -0.58
CA GLN A 75 -3.75 -0.28 -1.91
C GLN A 75 -2.75 -1.45 -1.88
N ALA A 76 -1.83 -1.48 -0.92
CA ALA A 76 -0.92 -2.59 -0.70
C ALA A 76 -1.51 -3.52 0.37
N GLY A 77 -1.93 -4.73 -0.04
CA GLY A 77 -2.54 -5.67 0.90
C GLY A 77 -2.94 -7.00 0.29
N ARG A 78 -3.68 -7.79 1.07
CA ARG A 78 -4.01 -9.21 0.82
C ARG A 78 -4.80 -9.49 -0.46
N HIS A 79 -5.30 -8.46 -1.14
CA HIS A 79 -6.00 -8.60 -2.42
C HIS A 79 -5.02 -8.80 -3.59
N ILE A 80 -3.74 -8.45 -3.42
CA ILE A 80 -2.67 -8.65 -4.40
C ILE A 80 -2.03 -10.03 -4.17
N ALA A 81 -1.77 -10.80 -5.23
CA ALA A 81 -1.21 -12.15 -5.12
C ALA A 81 0.25 -12.10 -4.65
N GLU A 82 1.03 -11.20 -5.24
CA GLU A 82 2.43 -10.92 -4.93
C GLU A 82 2.62 -10.56 -3.44
N TYR A 83 1.69 -9.78 -2.87
CA TYR A 83 1.68 -9.48 -1.44
C TYR A 83 1.44 -10.73 -0.58
N ARG A 84 0.52 -11.62 -0.98
CA ARG A 84 0.26 -12.87 -0.24
C ARG A 84 1.47 -13.80 -0.28
N GLU A 85 2.25 -13.74 -1.35
CA GLU A 85 3.48 -14.52 -1.50
C GLU A 85 4.57 -13.99 -0.57
N LEU A 86 4.76 -12.67 -0.52
CA LEU A 86 5.63 -12.03 0.47
C LEU A 86 5.21 -12.30 1.91
N CYS A 87 3.91 -12.47 2.17
CA CYS A 87 3.42 -12.81 3.51
C CYS A 87 3.86 -14.21 3.97
N LYS A 88 4.23 -15.10 3.06
CA LYS A 88 4.76 -16.44 3.41
C LYS A 88 6.23 -16.36 3.81
N GLU A 89 7.00 -15.48 3.16
CA GLU A 89 8.41 -15.25 3.44
C GLU A 89 8.61 -14.41 4.71
N TYR A 90 7.82 -13.35 4.85
CA TYR A 90 7.81 -12.44 6.00
C TYR A 90 6.46 -12.55 6.71
N PRO A 91 6.27 -13.49 7.66
CA PRO A 91 4.97 -13.77 8.26
C PRO A 91 4.44 -12.58 9.07
N THR A 92 5.31 -11.94 9.85
CA THR A 92 4.90 -10.85 10.75
C THR A 92 4.71 -9.54 9.99
N PHE A 93 3.69 -8.78 10.36
CA PHE A 93 3.43 -7.46 9.78
C PHE A 93 4.59 -6.50 10.02
N ARG A 94 5.18 -6.57 11.22
CA ARG A 94 6.32 -5.76 11.65
C ARG A 94 7.54 -5.93 10.75
N GLN A 95 7.90 -7.17 10.39
CA GLN A 95 9.00 -7.41 9.44
C GLN A 95 8.76 -6.74 8.08
N ARG A 96 7.53 -6.81 7.57
CA ARG A 96 7.19 -6.20 6.27
C ARG A 96 7.19 -4.67 6.30
N SER A 97 6.94 -4.05 7.45
CA SER A 97 6.94 -2.58 7.60
C SER A 97 8.29 -2.02 8.04
N GLU A 98 9.09 -2.76 8.82
CA GLU A 98 10.36 -2.28 9.36
C GLU A 98 11.55 -2.57 8.44
N ILE A 99 11.49 -3.61 7.60
CA ILE A 99 12.54 -3.89 6.62
C ILE A 99 12.32 -2.96 5.40
N PRO A 100 13.24 -2.01 5.13
CA PRO A 100 13.02 -0.99 4.10
C PRO A 100 12.80 -1.58 2.70
N ASP A 101 13.60 -2.57 2.30
CA ASP A 101 13.51 -3.18 0.98
C ASP A 101 12.15 -3.86 0.75
N VAL A 102 11.64 -4.53 1.78
CA VAL A 102 10.32 -5.19 1.73
C VAL A 102 9.21 -4.15 1.71
N ALA A 103 9.30 -3.11 2.53
CA ALA A 103 8.32 -2.03 2.57
C ALA A 103 8.24 -1.28 1.23
N VAL A 104 9.37 -1.03 0.58
CA VAL A 104 9.43 -0.43 -0.77
C VAL A 104 8.75 -1.33 -1.79
N GLU A 105 9.11 -2.62 -1.81
CA GLU A 105 8.54 -3.56 -2.77
C GLU A 105 7.02 -3.67 -2.61
N VAL A 106 6.53 -3.82 -1.38
CA VAL A 106 5.09 -3.85 -1.05
C VAL A 106 4.39 -2.55 -1.47
N SER A 107 5.03 -1.40 -1.27
CA SER A 107 4.48 -0.09 -1.64
C SER A 107 4.33 0.07 -3.15
N LEU A 108 5.25 -0.49 -3.94
CA LEU A 108 5.28 -0.35 -5.40
C LEU A 108 4.35 -1.32 -6.14
N GLN A 109 3.97 -2.45 -5.54
CA GLN A 109 3.07 -3.44 -6.16
C GLN A 109 1.77 -2.85 -6.75
N PRO A 110 1.01 -2.01 -6.01
CA PRO A 110 -0.25 -1.45 -6.54
C PRO A 110 0.00 -0.47 -7.68
N TRP A 111 1.12 0.25 -7.66
CA TRP A 111 1.50 1.16 -8.74
C TRP A 111 1.83 0.38 -10.02
N ARG A 112 2.51 -0.77 -9.91
CA ARG A 112 2.79 -1.65 -11.07
C ARG A 112 1.51 -2.24 -11.67
N ASN A 113 0.51 -2.56 -10.84
CA ASN A 113 -0.73 -3.22 -11.30
C ASN A 113 -1.78 -2.24 -11.83
N TYR A 114 -1.92 -1.07 -11.19
CA TYR A 114 -3.04 -0.15 -11.44
C TYR A 114 -2.62 1.24 -11.93
N GLN A 115 -1.31 1.55 -11.93
CA GLN A 115 -0.76 2.86 -12.29
C GLN A 115 -1.48 4.04 -11.60
N THR A 116 -1.63 3.95 -10.28
CA THR A 116 -2.26 4.99 -9.46
C THR A 116 -1.46 6.30 -9.46
N ASP A 117 -2.15 7.42 -9.26
CA ASP A 117 -1.53 8.76 -9.19
C ASP A 117 -0.77 9.03 -7.90
N GLY A 118 -0.94 8.15 -6.92
CA GLY A 118 -0.28 8.19 -5.64
C GLY A 118 0.25 6.80 -5.27
N CYS A 119 1.41 6.79 -4.62
CA CYS A 119 1.98 5.63 -3.95
C CYS A 119 2.08 5.95 -2.47
N ILE A 120 1.48 5.11 -1.62
CA ILE A 120 1.52 5.28 -0.16
C ILE A 120 2.56 4.34 0.41
N LEU A 121 3.40 4.88 1.29
CA LEU A 121 4.38 4.11 2.05
C LEU A 121 3.68 3.04 2.89
N PHE A 122 4.08 1.79 2.69
CA PHE A 122 3.70 0.69 3.55
C PHE A 122 4.45 0.78 4.88
N SER A 123 3.80 1.40 5.86
CA SER A 123 4.28 1.49 7.24
C SER A 123 3.09 1.34 8.18
N ASP A 124 3.34 0.83 9.39
CA ASP A 124 2.35 0.92 10.46
C ASP A 124 2.34 2.32 11.06
N ILE A 125 1.20 2.72 11.62
CA ILE A 125 1.09 3.98 12.38
C ILE A 125 1.75 3.89 13.76
N LEU A 126 1.93 2.68 14.29
CA LEU A 126 2.53 2.45 15.61
C LEU A 126 4.06 2.30 15.57
N THR A 127 4.65 2.30 14.38
CA THR A 127 6.11 2.25 14.15
C THR A 127 6.91 3.24 15.03
N PRO A 128 6.44 4.47 15.33
CA PRO A 128 7.17 5.40 16.20
C PRO A 128 7.13 5.04 17.70
N LEU A 129 6.17 4.22 18.15
CA LEU A 129 5.93 3.98 19.58
C LEU A 129 7.15 3.39 20.33
N PRO A 130 7.88 2.39 19.81
CA PRO A 130 9.07 1.87 20.47
C PRO A 130 10.16 2.94 20.62
N GLY A 131 10.32 3.80 19.60
CA GLY A 131 11.22 4.96 19.66
C GLY A 131 10.82 5.98 20.73
N MET A 132 9.54 6.03 21.09
CA MET A 132 9.00 6.85 22.18
C MET A 132 9.08 6.15 23.55
N GLY A 133 9.62 4.92 23.64
CA GLY A 133 9.67 4.13 24.86
C GLY A 133 8.37 3.42 25.20
N VAL A 134 7.50 3.24 24.22
CA VAL A 134 6.21 2.53 24.35
C VAL A 134 6.28 1.26 23.52
N GLU A 135 6.52 0.13 24.18
CA GLU A 135 6.52 -1.16 23.51
C GLU A 135 5.09 -1.59 23.16
N PHE A 136 4.98 -2.27 22.02
CA PHE A 136 3.72 -2.86 21.57
C PHE A 136 3.99 -4.19 20.86
N GLU A 137 3.01 -5.08 20.96
CA GLU A 137 3.03 -6.36 20.27
C GLU A 137 1.86 -6.42 19.29
N ILE A 138 2.04 -7.08 18.15
CA ILE A 138 0.98 -7.27 17.17
C ILE A 138 0.49 -8.71 17.29
N ASP A 139 -0.67 -8.89 17.92
CA ASP A 139 -1.39 -10.18 17.94
C ASP A 139 -2.17 -10.35 16.63
N GLU A 140 -2.11 -11.52 16.01
CA GLU A 140 -2.76 -11.76 14.71
C GLU A 140 -4.29 -11.73 14.74
N LYS A 141 -4.90 -12.00 15.91
CA LYS A 141 -6.35 -12.07 16.11
C LYS A 141 -6.91 -10.77 16.66
N VAL A 142 -6.19 -10.10 17.55
CA VAL A 142 -6.65 -8.90 18.25
C VAL A 142 -6.11 -7.62 17.60
N GLY A 143 -4.95 -7.69 16.93
CA GLY A 143 -4.23 -6.54 16.42
C GLY A 143 -3.19 -6.03 17.42
N PRO A 144 -2.81 -4.74 17.35
CA PRO A 144 -1.79 -4.20 18.22
C PRO A 144 -2.28 -4.10 19.67
N VAL A 145 -1.50 -4.70 20.58
CA VAL A 145 -1.69 -4.66 22.02
C VAL A 145 -0.65 -3.74 22.63
N VAL A 146 -1.11 -2.72 23.35
CA VAL A 146 -0.30 -1.71 24.03
C VAL A 146 -0.74 -1.65 25.49
N GLU A 147 0.20 -1.49 26.42
CA GLU A 147 -0.13 -1.21 27.81
C GLU A 147 -0.77 0.19 27.94
N PRO A 148 -2.04 0.31 28.39
CA PRO A 148 -2.73 1.60 28.41
C PRO A 148 -2.13 2.51 29.49
N MET A 149 -1.68 3.70 29.07
CA MET A 149 -1.21 4.71 30.01
C MET A 149 -2.37 5.34 30.77
N ARG A 150 -2.42 5.11 32.09
CA ARG A 150 -3.48 5.63 32.96
C ARG A 150 -3.00 6.61 34.03
N THR A 151 -1.68 6.76 34.18
CA THR A 151 -1.08 7.60 35.22
C THR A 151 -0.17 8.65 34.61
N TRP A 152 0.00 9.77 35.33
CA TRP A 152 0.94 10.82 34.94
C TRP A 152 2.38 10.32 34.90
N GLU A 153 2.74 9.36 35.74
CA GLU A 153 4.06 8.73 35.74
C GLU A 153 4.33 7.93 34.46
N SER A 154 3.32 7.26 33.91
CA SER A 154 3.41 6.57 32.62
C SER A 154 3.73 7.54 31.48
N ILE A 155 3.11 8.72 31.48
CA ILE A 155 3.32 9.76 30.45
C ILE A 155 4.75 10.32 30.53
N LYS A 156 5.29 10.52 31.74
CA LYS A 156 6.67 11.02 31.92
C LYS A 156 7.74 10.10 31.33
N LYS A 157 7.45 8.82 31.13
CA LYS A 157 8.38 7.85 30.52
C LYS A 157 8.48 8.00 29.00
N VAL A 158 7.49 8.64 28.37
CA VAL A 158 7.43 8.84 26.91
C VAL A 158 8.50 9.81 26.45
N ARG A 159 9.26 9.40 25.44
CA ARG A 159 10.35 10.18 24.85
C ARG A 159 9.89 10.77 23.51
N PHE A 160 10.04 12.08 23.33
CA PHE A 160 9.73 12.75 22.06
C PHE A 160 10.97 12.99 21.18
N ARG A 161 12.15 12.73 21.74
CA ARG A 161 13.41 12.89 21.04
C ARG A 161 13.96 11.51 20.73
N ALA A 162 14.03 11.18 19.44
CA ALA A 162 14.71 9.98 18.99
C ALA A 162 16.14 10.03 19.53
N SER A 163 16.50 9.05 20.35
CA SER A 163 17.88 8.78 20.71
C SER A 163 18.46 8.06 19.50
N CYS A 164 18.88 8.83 18.49
CA CYS A 164 19.62 8.33 17.35
C CYS A 164 21.11 8.44 17.67
#